data_AF-A0AAV5TXU6-F1
#
_entry.id   AF-A0AAV5TXU6-F1
#
_cell.length_a   1.000
_cell.length_b   1.000
_cell.length_c   1.000
_cell.angle_alpha   90.00
_cell.angle_beta   90.00
_cell.angle_gamma   90.00
#
_symmetry.space_group_name_H-M   'P 1'
#
loop_
_entity.id
_entity.type
_entity.pdbx_description
1 polymer ?
#
loop_
_entity_poly.entity_id
_entity_poly.type
_entity_poly.pdbx_seq_one_letter_code
_entity_poly.pdbx_strand_id
1 'polypeptide(L)'
;RFNEISKLTSTEVYSHPTEIGGLNWRIMLFKTDDHLSFFVEAQNNNTENWSCSAIVERQLISQKCEDIVHSKSSKKANVYTKGIYDNWGRSKFISFKDLFDE
;
A
#
# COMPACT_ATOMS: atom_id res chain seq x y z
N ARG A 1 -6.86 7.59 5.03
CA ARG A 1 -5.97 8.64 5.59
C ARG A 1 -5.17 8.02 6.72
N PHE A 2 -3.84 8.15 6.70
CA PHE A 2 -2.97 7.73 7.79
C PHE A 2 -2.52 8.98 8.54
N ASN A 3 -2.52 8.93 9.87
CA ASN A 3 -2.08 10.03 10.73
C ASN A 3 -0.73 9.66 11.36
N GLU A 4 -0.01 10.66 11.88
CA GLU A 4 1.25 10.46 12.60
C GLU A 4 2.32 9.71 11.78
N ILE A 5 2.36 9.96 10.47
CA ILE A 5 3.31 9.36 9.52
C ILE A 5 4.78 9.52 9.97
N SER A 6 5.11 10.62 10.66
CA SER A 6 6.44 10.86 11.24
C SER A 6 6.84 9.91 12.37
N LYS A 7 5.88 9.17 12.94
CA LYS A 7 6.10 8.17 13.99
C LYS A 7 6.15 6.74 13.45
N LEU A 8 6.05 6.54 12.13
CA LEU A 8 6.15 5.20 11.54
C LEU A 8 7.50 4.56 11.87
N THR A 9 7.43 3.32 12.35
CA THR A 9 8.57 2.45 12.60
C THR A 9 8.60 1.33 11.55
N SER A 10 9.47 0.33 11.72
CA SER A 10 9.45 -0.89 10.90
C SER A 10 8.22 -1.77 11.15
N THR A 11 7.35 -1.40 12.09
CA THR A 11 6.08 -2.09 12.33
C THR A 11 5.04 -1.68 11.29
N GLU A 12 4.36 -2.66 10.73
CA GLU A 12 3.29 -2.48 9.76
C GLU A 12 2.05 -1.83 10.37
N VAL A 13 1.51 -0.83 9.67
CA VAL A 13 0.21 -0.24 9.95
C VAL A 13 -0.70 -0.40 8.74
N TYR A 14 -1.99 -0.64 9.00
CA TYR A 14 -2.96 -1.00 7.98
C TYR A 14 -4.06 0.06 7.87
N SER A 15 -4.55 0.29 6.66
CA SER A 15 -5.80 1.02 6.45
C SER A 15 -7.00 0.19 6.89
N HIS A 16 -8.16 0.83 6.96
CA HIS A 16 -9.42 0.10 6.96
C HIS A 16 -9.53 -0.76 5.69
N PRO A 17 -10.08 -1.99 5.77
CA PRO A 17 -10.33 -2.81 4.61
C PRO A 17 -11.38 -2.19 3.70
N THR A 18 -11.24 -2.44 2.40
CA THR A 18 -12.26 -2.14 1.38
C THR A 18 -12.53 -3.39 0.56
N GLU A 19 -13.79 -3.76 0.41
CA GLU A 19 -14.18 -4.93 -0.37
C GLU A 19 -14.21 -4.60 -1.87
N ILE A 20 -13.41 -5.31 -2.67
CA ILE A 20 -13.38 -5.18 -4.13
C ILE A 20 -13.24 -6.59 -4.73
N GLY A 21 -14.19 -6.99 -5.57
CA GLY A 21 -14.16 -8.30 -6.23
C GLY A 21 -14.23 -9.48 -5.26
N GLY A 22 -14.90 -9.32 -4.11
CA GLY A 22 -15.02 -10.37 -3.08
C GLY A 22 -13.76 -10.58 -2.24
N LEU A 23 -12.78 -9.67 -2.33
CA LEU A 23 -11.58 -9.65 -1.50
C LEU A 23 -11.54 -8.36 -0.66
N ASN A 24 -11.01 -8.48 0.55
CA ASN A 24 -10.73 -7.35 1.43
C ASN A 24 -9.34 -6.80 1.13
N TRP A 25 -9.28 -5.58 0.59
CA TRP A 25 -8.05 -4.90 0.26
C TRP A 25 -7.66 -3.91 1.34
N ARG A 26 -6.37 -3.87 1.69
CA ARG A 26 -5.82 -2.93 2.68
C ARG A 26 -4.53 -2.32 2.15
N ILE A 27 -4.29 -1.06 2.53
CA ILE A 27 -2.98 -0.43 2.37
C ILE A 27 -2.16 -0.76 3.61
N MET A 28 -0.94 -1.25 3.40
CA MET A 28 0.05 -1.53 4.44
C MET A 28 1.20 -0.54 4.30
N LEU A 29 1.49 0.20 5.37
CA LEU A 29 2.59 1.17 5.45
C LEU A 29 3.55 0.80 6.59
N PHE A 30 4.84 1.06 6.40
CA PHE A 30 5.86 0.99 7.45
C PHE A 30 7.11 1.77 7.00
N LYS A 31 8.05 1.99 7.91
CA LYS A 31 9.36 2.60 7.61
C LYS A 31 10.35 1.50 7.20
N THR A 32 11.08 1.73 6.11
CA THR A 32 12.22 0.90 5.69
C THR A 32 13.38 1.82 5.33
N ASP A 33 14.47 1.72 6.10
CA ASP A 33 15.50 2.77 6.16
C ASP A 33 14.82 4.14 6.34
N ASP A 34 15.20 5.19 5.60
CA ASP A 34 14.52 6.49 5.62
C ASP A 34 13.44 6.66 4.52
N HIS A 35 12.78 5.56 4.16
CA HIS A 35 11.69 5.57 3.18
C HIS A 35 10.38 5.05 3.78
N LEU A 36 9.28 5.56 3.24
CA LEU A 36 7.96 4.98 3.40
C LEU A 36 7.85 3.75 2.49
N SER A 37 7.59 2.60 3.11
CA SER A 37 7.13 1.39 2.43
C SER A 37 5.63 1.49 2.20
N PHE A 38 5.20 1.16 0.98
CA PHE A 38 3.78 1.14 0.59
C PHE A 38 3.47 -0.17 -0.12
N PHE A 39 2.67 -0.99 0.54
CA PHE A 39 2.12 -2.24 0.02
C PHE A 39 0.60 -2.21 -0.01
N VAL A 40 0.04 -3.02 -0.90
CA VAL A 40 -1.38 -3.32 -0.94
C VAL A 40 -1.52 -4.80 -0.67
N GLU A 41 -2.32 -5.14 0.31
CA GLU A 41 -2.65 -6.50 0.74
C GLU A 41 -4.07 -6.84 0.29
N ALA A 42 -4.28 -8.08 -0.15
CA ALA A 42 -5.58 -8.65 -0.43
C ALA A 42 -5.82 -9.87 0.47
N GLN A 43 -6.97 -9.92 1.14
CA GLN A 43 -7.36 -11.02 2.01
C GLN A 43 -8.72 -11.58 1.60
N ASN A 44 -8.85 -12.91 1.63
CA ASN A 44 -10.14 -13.56 1.60
C ASN A 44 -10.33 -14.34 2.92
N ASN A 45 -11.29 -13.90 3.73
CA ASN A 45 -11.56 -14.56 5.01
C ASN A 45 -12.49 -15.77 4.86
N ASN A 46 -13.10 -15.95 3.69
CA ASN A 46 -14.13 -16.96 3.45
C ASN A 46 -13.58 -18.24 2.81
N THR A 47 -12.40 -18.18 2.19
CA THR A 47 -11.77 -19.34 1.54
C THR A 47 -10.27 -19.31 1.71
N GLU A 48 -9.68 -20.50 1.85
CA GLU A 48 -8.23 -20.68 1.88
C GLU A 48 -7.60 -20.72 0.48
N ASN A 49 -8.40 -21.04 -0.53
CA ASN A 49 -7.95 -21.18 -1.92
C ASN A 49 -8.52 -20.03 -2.74
N TRP A 50 -7.71 -19.00 -2.94
CA TRP A 50 -8.05 -17.87 -3.80
C TRP A 50 -6.81 -17.35 -4.52
N SER A 51 -7.06 -16.78 -5.70
CA SER A 51 -6.08 -16.00 -6.44
C SER A 51 -6.77 -14.82 -7.10
N CYS A 52 -6.10 -13.68 -7.16
CA CYS A 52 -6.58 -12.50 -7.85
C CYS A 52 -5.44 -11.82 -8.61
N SER A 53 -5.66 -11.54 -9.89
CA SER A 53 -4.73 -10.75 -10.69
C SER A 53 -5.19 -9.29 -10.69
N ALA A 54 -4.36 -8.38 -10.21
CA ALA A 54 -4.70 -6.96 -10.12
C ALA A 54 -3.55 -6.05 -10.55
N ILE A 55 -3.90 -4.98 -11.26
CA ILE A 55 -3.00 -3.84 -11.53
C ILE A 55 -3.30 -2.79 -10.46
N VAL A 56 -2.26 -2.34 -9.76
CA VAL A 56 -2.41 -1.41 -8.64
C VAL A 56 -1.57 -0.17 -8.87
N GLU A 57 -2.23 0.98 -8.84
CA GLU A 57 -1.61 2.29 -8.78
C GLU A 57 -1.63 2.81 -7.34
N ARG A 58 -0.46 3.22 -6.84
CA ARG A 58 -0.30 3.84 -5.51
C ARG A 58 -0.01 5.31 -5.69
N GLN A 59 -0.85 6.16 -5.11
CA GLN A 59 -0.78 7.60 -5.23
C GLN A 59 -0.66 8.24 -3.84
N LEU A 60 0.17 9.28 -3.77
CA LEU A 60 0.23 10.24 -2.68
C LEU A 60 -0.46 11.52 -3.16
N ILE A 61 -1.48 11.93 -2.42
CA ILE A 61 -2.27 13.12 -2.71
C ILE A 61 -1.87 14.20 -1.71
N SER A 62 -1.51 15.39 -2.20
CA SER A 62 -1.20 16.54 -1.37
C SER A 62 -2.44 17.04 -0.65
N GLN A 63 -2.31 17.32 0.64
CA GLN A 63 -3.40 17.95 1.41
C GLN A 63 -3.52 19.45 1.15
N LYS A 64 -2.52 20.08 0.52
CA LYS A 64 -2.49 21.53 0.27
C LYS A 64 -3.23 21.91 -1.01
N CYS A 65 -3.05 21.12 -2.07
CA CYS A 65 -3.61 21.41 -3.39
C CYS A 65 -4.49 20.30 -3.98
N GLU A 66 -4.68 19.17 -3.27
CA GLU A 66 -5.45 18.01 -3.72
C GLU A 66 -4.89 17.28 -4.97
N ASP A 67 -3.71 17.67 -5.44
CA ASP A 67 -3.03 17.03 -6.57
C ASP A 67 -2.29 15.74 -6.17
N ILE A 68 -2.10 14.86 -7.15
CA ILE A 68 -1.22 13.69 -7.02
C ILE A 68 0.23 14.16 -7.16
N VAL A 69 0.98 14.13 -6.05
CA VAL A 69 2.36 14.60 -5.99
C VAL A 69 3.37 13.48 -6.17
N HIS A 70 2.97 12.23 -5.91
CA HIS A 70 3.79 11.06 -6.19
C HIS A 70 2.93 9.85 -6.53
N SER A 71 3.20 9.20 -7.66
CA SER A 71 2.49 7.98 -8.05
C SER A 71 3.46 6.90 -8.53
N LYS A 72 3.13 5.64 -8.22
CA LYS A 72 3.78 4.47 -8.80
C LYS A 72 2.78 3.35 -9.09
N SER A 73 2.67 2.98 -10.36
CA SER A 73 1.90 1.82 -10.82
C SER A 73 2.78 0.58 -11.04
N SER A 74 2.16 -0.60 -11.01
CA SER A 74 2.75 -1.81 -11.57
C SER A 74 2.57 -1.83 -13.10
N LYS A 75 3.62 -2.14 -13.86
CA LYS A 75 3.55 -2.24 -15.33
C LYS A 75 2.74 -3.46 -15.81
N LYS A 76 2.62 -4.47 -14.95
CA LYS A 76 1.89 -5.72 -15.17
C LYS A 76 1.00 -5.97 -13.96
N ALA A 77 0.01 -6.83 -14.15
CA ALA A 77 -0.78 -7.32 -13.04
C ALA A 77 0.10 -8.16 -12.10
N ASN A 78 -0.07 -7.93 -10.80
CA ASN A 78 0.47 -8.81 -9.79
C ASN A 78 -0.57 -9.88 -9.45
N VAL A 79 -0.11 -11.10 -9.19
CA VAL A 79 -0.97 -12.19 -8.76
C VAL A 79 -0.92 -12.27 -7.25
N TYR A 80 -2.07 -12.01 -6.63
CA TYR A 80 -2.31 -12.12 -5.20
C TYR A 80 -2.78 -13.53 -4.89
N THR A 81 -2.18 -14.17 -3.88
CA THR A 81 -2.58 -15.49 -3.39
C THR A 81 -2.39 -15.54 -1.87
N LYS A 82 -3.18 -16.34 -1.16
CA LYS A 82 -3.04 -16.50 0.30
C LYS A 82 -1.60 -16.81 0.73
N GLY A 83 -1.13 -16.16 1.79
CA GLY A 83 0.19 -16.39 2.37
C GLY A 83 1.26 -15.52 1.74
N ILE A 84 2.28 -16.11 1.11
CA ILE A 84 3.52 -15.39 0.75
C ILE A 84 3.29 -14.24 -0.25
N TYR A 85 2.26 -14.33 -1.10
CA TYR A 85 1.97 -13.33 -2.13
C TYR A 85 0.61 -12.67 -1.94
N ASP A 86 0.16 -12.51 -0.69
CA ASP A 86 -1.10 -11.81 -0.38
C ASP A 86 -0.94 -10.29 -0.44
N ASN A 87 0.29 -9.79 -0.61
CA ASN A 87 0.58 -8.38 -0.74
C ASN A 87 1.64 -8.09 -1.81
N TRP A 88 1.54 -6.89 -2.40
CA TRP A 88 2.51 -6.38 -3.37
C TRP A 88 2.70 -4.88 -3.19
N GLY A 89 3.93 -4.40 -3.38
CA GLY A 89 4.23 -2.99 -3.10
C GLY A 89 5.66 -2.57 -3.40
N ARG A 90 6.09 -1.52 -2.72
CA ARG A 90 7.47 -1.02 -2.75
C ARG A 90 7.96 -0.72 -1.35
N SER A 91 9.13 -1.29 -1.03
CA SER A 91 9.86 -1.01 0.22
C SER A 91 10.49 0.38 0.27
N LYS A 92 10.64 1.04 -0.89
CA LYS A 92 11.14 2.42 -1.00
C LYS A 92 10.21 3.20 -1.94
N PHE A 93 8.99 3.48 -1.49
CA PHE A 93 8.00 4.18 -2.30
C PHE A 93 8.36 5.66 -2.44
N ILE A 94 8.57 6.36 -1.33
CA ILE A 94 9.02 7.76 -1.26
C ILE A 94 9.96 7.92 -0.05
N SER A 95 10.95 8.81 -0.12
CA SER A 95 11.77 9.11 1.06
C SER A 95 10.96 9.94 2.07
N PHE A 96 11.26 9.82 3.37
CA PHE A 96 10.61 10.67 4.37
C PHE A 96 10.97 12.14 4.22
N LYS A 97 12.17 12.43 3.70
CA LYS A 97 12.56 13.80 3.36
C LYS A 97 11.60 14.39 2.32
N ASP A 98 11.47 13.74 1.17
CA ASP A 98 10.59 14.23 0.11
C ASP A 98 9.13 14.29 0.57
N LEU A 99 8.67 13.29 1.33
CA LEU A 99 7.31 13.23 1.87
C LEU A 99 6.94 14.40 2.79
N PHE A 100 7.90 14.91 3.58
CA PHE A 100 7.67 16.03 4.51
C PHE A 100 8.00 17.40 3.91
N ASP A 101 8.69 17.42 2.77
CA ASP A 101 8.92 18.64 1.98
C ASP A 101 7.67 18.99 1.09
N GLU A 102 6.74 18.05 0.91
CA GLU A 102 5.40 18.25 0.28
C GLU A 102 4.47 19.19 1.07
#